data_AF-A0A8B8GFD9-F1
#
_entry.id   AF-A0A8B8GFD9-F1
#
_cell.length_a   1.000
_cell.length_b   1.000
_cell.length_c   1.000
_cell.angle_alpha   90.00
_cell.angle_beta   90.00
_cell.angle_gamma   90.00
#
_symmetry.space_group_name_H-M   'P 1'
#
loop_
_entity.id
_entity.type
_entity.pdbx_description
1 polymer ?
#
loop_
_entity_poly.entity_id
_entity_poly.type
_entity_poly.pdbx_seq_one_letter_code
_entity_poly.pdbx_strand_id
1 'polypeptide(L)'
;MAVIGIGADNSNDEVTQYQMGRYVSSNEAVWRIFSFLIHERHPSVVHLAVHLENGQRVYFTAQNAVQRDAQPPSTTLTSFFETCQNDDFAQTLLYSEMPKYYTWNQSSRRFIRRKQGKPVPGYTDVYSTDAIGRIYSVHPSNDECFYLRLLLVNVRGPTSFQQLRTVDGELCGSYREACQRLQLLENDAHWDQTLNDAVISSHDCLG
;
A
#
# COMPACT_ATOMS: atom_id res chain seq x y z
N MET A 1 -9.39 -28.69 -13.73
CA MET A 1 -9.73 -28.37 -15.13
C MET A 1 -9.43 -29.57 -15.99
N ALA A 2 -10.44 -30.18 -16.62
CA ALA A 2 -10.18 -31.13 -17.69
C ALA A 2 -9.98 -30.32 -18.96
N VAL A 3 -8.75 -30.27 -19.46
CA VAL A 3 -8.48 -29.78 -20.82
C VAL A 3 -8.88 -30.92 -21.74
N ILE A 4 -10.01 -30.76 -22.43
CA ILE A 4 -10.39 -31.66 -23.51
C ILE A 4 -9.50 -31.28 -24.70
N GLY A 5 -8.32 -31.89 -24.75
CA GLY A 5 -7.45 -31.80 -25.91
C GLY A 5 -8.04 -32.66 -27.02
N ILE A 6 -8.79 -32.04 -27.93
CA ILE A 6 -9.01 -32.63 -29.25
C ILE A 6 -7.67 -32.44 -29.97
N GLY A 7 -6.95 -33.54 -30.20
CA GLY A 7 -5.62 -33.51 -30.82
C GLY A 7 -5.67 -32.72 -32.13
N ALA A 8 -4.91 -31.62 -32.18
CA ALA A 8 -4.72 -30.87 -33.40
C ALA A 8 -3.66 -31.58 -34.25
N ASP A 9 -4.03 -31.98 -35.47
CA ASP A 9 -3.11 -32.56 -36.47
C ASP A 9 -2.10 -31.52 -37.01
N ASN A 10 -2.14 -30.26 -36.55
CA ASN A 10 -1.22 -29.22 -37.00
C ASN A 10 -0.93 -28.20 -35.88
N SER A 11 0.34 -27.94 -35.58
CA SER A 11 0.77 -27.14 -34.43
C SER A 11 0.49 -25.63 -34.54
N ASN A 12 0.11 -25.14 -35.73
CA ASN A 12 0.05 -23.71 -36.07
C ASN A 12 -1.34 -23.25 -36.56
N ASP A 13 -2.43 -23.95 -36.21
CA ASP A 13 -3.78 -23.51 -36.57
C ASP A 13 -4.31 -22.45 -35.57
N GLU A 14 -4.05 -21.19 -35.90
CA GLU A 14 -4.50 -20.03 -35.13
C GLU A 14 -6.03 -19.94 -35.00
N VAL A 15 -6.79 -20.42 -35.99
CA VAL A 15 -8.27 -20.36 -35.98
C VAL A 15 -8.83 -21.30 -34.92
N THR A 16 -8.35 -22.54 -34.89
CA THR A 16 -8.75 -23.51 -33.87
C THR A 16 -8.30 -23.07 -32.48
N GLN A 17 -7.08 -22.53 -32.35
CA GLN A 17 -6.58 -22.00 -31.09
C GLN A 17 -7.42 -20.81 -30.59
N TYR A 18 -7.85 -19.92 -31.49
CA TYR A 18 -8.73 -18.80 -31.18
C TYR A 18 -10.12 -19.26 -30.69
N GLN A 19 -10.70 -20.29 -31.32
CA GLN A 19 -11.99 -20.86 -30.91
C GLN A 19 -11.88 -21.57 -29.54
N MET A 20 -10.84 -22.36 -29.32
CA MET A 20 -10.58 -23.06 -28.06
C MET A 20 -10.34 -22.07 -26.91
N GLY A 21 -9.61 -20.97 -27.15
CA GLY A 21 -9.38 -19.92 -26.15
C GLY A 21 -10.63 -19.15 -25.73
N ARG A 22 -11.72 -19.21 -26.52
CA ARG A 22 -13.02 -18.58 -26.22
C ARG A 22 -14.11 -19.56 -25.78
N TYR A 23 -13.85 -20.87 -25.84
CA TYR A 23 -14.82 -21.87 -25.45
C TYR A 23 -15.05 -21.82 -23.94
N VAL A 24 -16.32 -21.67 -23.53
CA VAL A 24 -16.75 -21.77 -22.15
C VAL A 24 -17.51 -23.07 -22.00
N SER A 25 -17.02 -23.98 -21.15
CA SER A 25 -17.68 -25.27 -20.92
C SER A 25 -19.06 -25.09 -20.30
N SER A 26 -19.98 -26.04 -20.52
CA SER A 26 -21.33 -26.00 -19.92
C SER A 26 -21.29 -25.84 -18.39
N ASN A 27 -20.34 -26.49 -17.71
CA ASN A 27 -20.16 -26.37 -16.26
C ASN A 27 -19.72 -24.96 -15.85
N GLU A 28 -18.78 -24.34 -16.58
CA GLU A 28 -18.36 -22.96 -16.31
C GLU A 28 -19.49 -21.96 -16.61
N ALA A 29 -20.28 -22.18 -17.66
CA ALA A 29 -21.44 -21.36 -18.00
C ALA A 29 -22.49 -21.39 -16.86
N VAL A 30 -22.78 -22.58 -16.31
CA VAL A 30 -23.67 -22.73 -15.14
C VAL A 30 -23.12 -21.98 -13.92
N TRP A 31 -21.80 -22.06 -13.67
CA TRP A 31 -21.16 -21.31 -12.57
C TRP A 31 -21.27 -19.79 -12.74
N ARG A 32 -21.12 -19.31 -13.98
CA ARG A 32 -21.32 -17.90 -14.35
C ARG A 32 -22.77 -17.47 -14.14
N ILE A 33 -23.74 -18.27 -14.60
CA ILE A 33 -25.18 -17.99 -14.45
C ILE A 33 -25.57 -17.88 -12.98
N PHE A 34 -25.07 -18.77 -12.13
CA PHE A 34 -25.35 -18.75 -10.69
C PHE A 34 -24.43 -17.82 -9.88
N SER A 35 -23.55 -17.05 -10.54
CA SER A 35 -22.60 -16.13 -9.87
C SER A 35 -21.72 -16.82 -8.81
N PHE A 36 -21.41 -18.10 -9.00
CA PHE A 36 -20.45 -18.78 -8.15
C PHE A 36 -19.04 -18.24 -8.39
N LEU A 37 -18.15 -18.38 -7.38
CA LEU A 37 -16.77 -17.93 -7.51
C LEU A 37 -16.06 -18.80 -8.56
N ILE A 38 -15.72 -18.21 -9.71
CA ILE A 38 -15.09 -18.92 -10.85
C ILE A 38 -13.57 -18.96 -10.70
N HIS A 39 -13.02 -17.98 -9.99
CA HIS A 39 -11.59 -17.83 -9.82
C HIS A 39 -11.28 -17.45 -8.38
N GLU A 40 -10.39 -18.20 -7.77
CA GLU A 40 -9.77 -17.82 -6.52
C GLU A 40 -8.43 -17.13 -6.83
N ARG A 41 -8.23 -15.92 -6.31
CA ARG A 41 -6.95 -15.22 -6.45
C ARG A 41 -6.14 -15.46 -5.19
N HIS A 42 -5.10 -16.27 -5.31
CA HIS A 42 -4.11 -16.46 -4.27
C HIS A 42 -2.75 -15.92 -4.74
N PRO A 43 -2.09 -15.06 -3.94
CA PRO A 43 -2.58 -14.46 -2.70
C PRO A 43 -3.64 -13.38 -2.92
N SER A 44 -4.42 -13.08 -1.88
CA SER A 44 -5.39 -11.97 -1.90
C SER A 44 -4.64 -10.62 -1.90
N VAL A 45 -5.04 -9.71 -2.79
CA VAL A 45 -4.44 -8.37 -2.91
C VAL A 45 -5.43 -7.34 -2.38
N VAL A 46 -5.02 -6.60 -1.34
CA VAL A 46 -5.81 -5.52 -0.74
C VAL A 46 -5.26 -4.18 -1.18
N HIS A 47 -6.14 -3.32 -1.69
CA HIS A 47 -5.77 -1.99 -2.13
C HIS A 47 -5.70 -1.03 -0.94
N LEU A 48 -4.56 -0.37 -0.81
CA LEU A 48 -4.27 0.59 0.25
C LEU A 48 -4.29 2.01 -0.32
N ALA A 49 -5.05 2.88 0.34
CA ALA A 49 -5.27 4.25 -0.10
C ALA A 49 -4.06 5.11 0.28
N VAL A 50 -3.76 6.11 -0.55
CA VAL A 50 -2.72 7.11 -0.29
C VAL A 50 -3.30 8.46 -0.62
N HIS A 51 -3.23 9.38 0.33
CA HIS A 51 -3.66 10.75 0.18
C HIS A 51 -3.02 11.61 1.27
N LEU A 52 -2.97 12.92 1.04
CA LEU A 52 -2.57 13.90 2.05
C LEU A 52 -3.66 14.06 3.12
N GLU A 53 -3.34 14.75 4.20
CA GLU A 53 -4.31 15.13 5.24
C GLU A 53 -5.47 15.90 4.61
N ASN A 54 -6.71 15.47 4.90
CA ASN A 54 -7.94 15.97 4.28
C ASN A 54 -8.05 15.83 2.74
N GLY A 55 -7.06 15.21 2.07
CA GLY A 55 -7.05 14.95 0.64
C GLY A 55 -7.78 13.67 0.21
N GLN A 56 -8.66 13.13 1.06
CA GLN A 56 -9.32 11.87 0.81
C GLN A 56 -10.48 12.00 -0.19
N ARG A 57 -10.63 10.98 -1.05
CA ARG A 57 -11.73 10.93 -2.02
C ARG A 57 -13.05 10.58 -1.32
N VAL A 58 -13.99 11.52 -1.30
CA VAL A 58 -15.31 11.35 -0.71
C VAL A 58 -16.39 11.47 -1.78
N TYR A 59 -17.35 10.54 -1.77
CA TYR A 59 -18.55 10.66 -2.57
C TYR A 59 -19.68 11.23 -1.70
N PHE A 60 -20.31 12.28 -2.20
CA PHE A 60 -21.38 12.99 -1.50
C PHE A 60 -22.50 13.39 -2.47
N THR A 61 -23.67 13.66 -1.91
CA THR A 61 -24.83 14.28 -2.54
C THR A 61 -25.04 15.66 -1.92
N ALA A 62 -25.81 16.54 -2.57
CA ALA A 62 -26.04 17.90 -2.06
C ALA A 62 -26.57 17.93 -0.61
N GLN A 63 -27.33 16.92 -0.20
CA GLN A 63 -27.92 16.81 1.14
C GLN A 63 -26.92 16.38 2.21
N ASN A 64 -25.91 15.57 1.86
CA ASN A 64 -24.95 15.02 2.83
C ASN A 64 -23.56 15.66 2.76
N ALA A 65 -23.35 16.62 1.84
CA ALA A 65 -22.06 17.30 1.65
C ALA A 65 -21.52 17.90 2.96
N VAL A 66 -22.35 18.65 3.69
CA VAL A 66 -21.95 19.29 4.96
C VAL A 66 -21.57 18.26 6.02
N GLN A 67 -22.32 17.16 6.13
CA GLN A 67 -22.02 16.08 7.08
C GLN A 67 -20.74 15.34 6.72
N ARG A 68 -20.51 15.12 5.40
CA ARG A 68 -19.31 14.45 4.88
C ARG A 68 -18.06 15.30 5.00
N ASP A 69 -18.20 16.63 4.95
CA ASP A 69 -17.11 17.57 5.17
C ASP A 69 -16.71 17.59 6.66
N ALA A 70 -17.71 17.66 7.55
CA ALA A 70 -17.48 17.64 8.99
C ALA A 70 -16.89 16.31 9.51
N GLN A 71 -17.37 15.18 8.97
CA GLN A 71 -16.88 13.85 9.34
C GLN A 71 -16.62 13.01 8.08
N PRO A 72 -15.39 13.11 7.54
CA PRO A 72 -15.10 12.47 6.29
C PRO A 72 -14.85 10.97 6.54
N PRO A 73 -15.22 10.10 5.58
CA PRO A 73 -15.22 8.66 5.78
C PRO A 73 -13.80 8.09 6.02
N SER A 74 -13.64 7.19 6.99
CA SER A 74 -12.34 6.55 7.22
C SER A 74 -11.86 5.78 5.99
N THR A 75 -10.60 6.01 5.61
CA THR A 75 -9.90 5.28 4.55
C THR A 75 -9.04 4.18 5.16
N THR A 76 -8.45 3.32 4.32
CA THR A 76 -7.46 2.36 4.79
C THR A 76 -6.22 3.06 5.35
N LEU A 77 -5.92 4.31 4.99
CA LEU A 77 -4.77 5.04 5.55
C LEU A 77 -5.09 5.60 6.93
N THR A 78 -6.22 6.29 7.08
CA THR A 78 -6.59 6.89 8.37
C THR A 78 -6.87 5.83 9.43
N SER A 79 -7.51 4.73 9.04
CA SER A 79 -7.71 3.58 9.93
C SER A 79 -6.42 2.85 10.29
N PHE A 80 -5.39 2.88 9.44
CA PHE A 80 -4.07 2.34 9.77
C PHE A 80 -3.46 3.14 10.94
N PHE A 81 -3.47 4.46 10.85
CA PHE A 81 -3.03 5.35 11.93
C PHE A 81 -3.80 5.11 13.23
N GLU A 82 -5.14 5.03 13.16
CA GLU A 82 -5.98 4.70 14.31
C GLU A 82 -5.63 3.33 14.89
N THR A 83 -5.34 2.33 14.05
CA THR A 83 -4.96 1.00 14.54
C THR A 83 -3.59 1.02 15.21
N CYS A 84 -2.62 1.74 14.66
CA CYS A 84 -1.30 1.93 15.28
C CYS A 84 -1.40 2.67 16.63
N GLN A 85 -2.37 3.57 16.81
CA GLN A 85 -2.59 4.22 18.11
C GLN A 85 -3.11 3.26 19.18
N ASN A 86 -3.95 2.30 18.78
CA ASN A 86 -4.67 1.43 19.71
C ASN A 86 -4.03 0.06 19.92
N ASP A 87 -3.12 -0.36 19.04
CA ASP A 87 -2.54 -1.70 19.02
C ASP A 87 -1.02 -1.67 18.86
N ASP A 88 -0.31 -2.11 19.90
CA ASP A 88 1.17 -2.16 19.92
C ASP A 88 1.73 -3.02 18.79
N PHE A 89 1.04 -4.09 18.39
CA PHE A 89 1.50 -4.93 17.27
C PHE A 89 1.45 -4.15 15.95
N ALA A 90 0.42 -3.35 15.74
CA ALA A 90 0.29 -2.53 14.52
C ALA A 90 1.39 -1.46 14.42
N GLN A 91 1.97 -1.02 15.54
CA GLN A 91 3.11 -0.10 15.53
C GLN A 91 4.39 -0.73 14.95
N THR A 92 4.47 -2.06 14.93
CA THR A 92 5.63 -2.77 14.36
C THR A 92 5.55 -2.95 12.85
N LEU A 93 4.39 -2.66 12.24
CA LEU A 93 4.10 -2.98 10.85
C LEU A 93 4.35 -1.80 9.91
N LEU A 94 4.77 -2.12 8.68
CA LEU A 94 4.67 -1.22 7.55
C LEU A 94 3.24 -1.18 7.01
N TYR A 95 2.89 -0.11 6.31
CA TYR A 95 1.55 0.03 5.76
C TYR A 95 1.21 -1.09 4.75
N SER A 96 2.17 -1.49 3.92
CA SER A 96 2.04 -2.60 2.95
C SER A 96 1.85 -3.98 3.61
N GLU A 97 2.32 -4.15 4.85
CA GLU A 97 2.22 -5.39 5.62
C GLU A 97 0.89 -5.50 6.37
N MET A 98 0.18 -4.39 6.55
CA MET A 98 -1.08 -4.34 7.30
C MET A 98 -2.08 -5.43 6.87
N PRO A 99 -2.34 -5.68 5.57
CA PRO A 99 -3.30 -6.69 5.14
C PRO A 99 -2.91 -8.14 5.46
N LYS A 100 -1.63 -8.39 5.76
CA LYS A 100 -1.11 -9.70 6.16
C LYS A 100 -1.65 -10.13 7.52
N TYR A 101 -1.86 -9.18 8.43
CA TYR A 101 -2.27 -9.43 9.82
C TYR A 101 -3.67 -8.90 10.15
N TYR A 102 -4.13 -7.90 9.41
CA TYR A 102 -5.44 -7.27 9.59
C TYR A 102 -6.29 -7.41 8.33
N THR A 103 -7.60 -7.48 8.51
CA THR A 103 -8.59 -7.46 7.44
C THR A 103 -9.36 -6.16 7.49
N TRP A 104 -9.55 -5.54 6.32
CA TRP A 104 -10.38 -4.35 6.17
C TRP A 104 -11.87 -4.72 6.29
N ASN A 105 -12.55 -4.18 7.30
CA ASN A 105 -14.01 -4.30 7.41
C ASN A 105 -14.67 -3.11 6.72
N GLN A 106 -15.40 -3.37 5.62
CA GLN A 106 -16.05 -2.32 4.83
C GLN A 106 -17.20 -1.63 5.57
N SER A 107 -17.93 -2.35 6.42
CA SER A 107 -19.08 -1.83 7.16
C SER A 107 -18.66 -0.88 8.28
N SER A 108 -17.62 -1.25 9.03
CA SER A 108 -17.10 -0.45 10.14
C SER A 108 -15.91 0.43 9.78
N ARG A 109 -15.44 0.35 8.52
CA ARG A 109 -14.31 1.10 7.93
C ARG A 109 -13.07 1.13 8.83
N ARG A 110 -12.71 -0.04 9.34
CA ARG A 110 -11.54 -0.22 10.21
C ARG A 110 -10.81 -1.50 9.87
N PHE A 111 -9.53 -1.54 10.23
CA PHE A 111 -8.78 -2.78 10.27
C PHE A 111 -9.16 -3.59 11.52
N ILE A 112 -9.34 -4.89 11.34
CA ILE A 112 -9.62 -5.84 12.42
C ILE A 112 -8.59 -6.95 12.33
N ARG A 113 -8.04 -7.37 13.47
CA ARG A 113 -7.10 -8.50 13.52
C ARG A 113 -7.68 -9.73 12.83
N ARG A 114 -6.85 -10.44 12.08
CA ARG A 114 -7.24 -11.72 11.48
C ARG A 114 -7.48 -12.74 12.58
N LYS A 115 -8.52 -13.56 12.39
CA LYS A 115 -8.89 -14.65 13.29
C LYS A 115 -8.39 -16.02 12.81
N GLN A 116 -7.77 -16.07 11.64
CA GLN A 116 -7.32 -17.29 10.97
C GLN A 116 -6.00 -17.03 10.27
N GLY A 117 -5.15 -18.06 10.18
CA GLY A 117 -3.84 -18.00 9.53
C GLY A 117 -2.76 -18.70 10.36
N LYS A 118 -1.50 -18.44 10.02
CA LYS A 118 -0.35 -18.92 10.78
C LYS A 118 -0.17 -18.04 12.03
N PRO A 119 -0.16 -18.60 13.24
CA PRO A 119 0.05 -17.82 14.46
C PRO A 119 1.43 -17.17 14.42
N VAL A 120 1.51 -15.91 14.87
CA VAL A 120 2.77 -15.16 14.90
C VAL A 120 3.51 -15.48 16.21
N PRO A 121 4.76 -15.99 16.15
CA PRO A 121 5.55 -16.24 17.36
C PRO A 121 5.72 -14.96 18.19
N GLY A 122 5.52 -15.05 19.49
CA GLY A 122 5.69 -13.93 20.43
C GLY A 122 4.46 -13.04 20.62
N TYR A 123 3.38 -13.24 19.87
CA TYR A 123 2.13 -12.48 20.03
C TYR A 123 0.93 -13.40 20.22
N THR A 124 0.15 -13.19 21.29
CA THR A 124 -1.11 -13.89 21.51
C THR A 124 -2.21 -13.30 20.62
N ASP A 125 -3.04 -14.17 20.04
CA ASP A 125 -4.17 -13.78 19.18
C ASP A 125 -3.79 -12.95 17.94
N VAL A 126 -2.57 -13.13 17.43
CA VAL A 126 -2.13 -12.54 16.17
C VAL A 126 -1.88 -13.64 15.15
N TYR A 127 -2.56 -13.53 14.02
CA TYR A 127 -2.46 -14.47 12.91
C TYR A 127 -2.01 -13.76 11.64
N SER A 128 -1.19 -14.45 10.86
CA SER A 128 -0.70 -13.97 9.57
C SER A 128 -1.22 -14.84 8.43
N THR A 129 -1.50 -14.21 7.30
CA THR A 129 -1.85 -14.90 6.04
C THR A 129 -0.93 -14.43 4.92
N ASP A 130 -1.11 -14.95 3.71
CA ASP A 130 -0.30 -14.55 2.54
C ASP A 130 -0.84 -13.29 1.83
N ALA A 131 -1.76 -12.54 2.46
CA ALA A 131 -2.37 -11.37 1.85
C ALA A 131 -1.36 -10.24 1.61
N ILE A 132 -1.44 -9.59 0.45
CA ILE A 132 -0.52 -8.54 0.01
C ILE A 132 -1.23 -7.19 0.03
N GLY A 133 -0.65 -6.20 0.72
CA GLY A 133 -1.06 -4.81 0.63
C GLY A 133 -0.43 -4.10 -0.55
N ARG A 134 -1.26 -3.69 -1.51
CA ARG A 134 -0.84 -2.91 -2.68
C ARG A 134 -1.11 -1.44 -2.46
N ILE A 135 -0.04 -0.68 -2.28
CA ILE A 135 -0.05 0.78 -2.26
C ILE A 135 0.00 1.28 -3.71
N TYR A 136 -0.94 2.13 -4.11
CA TYR A 136 -1.00 2.65 -5.48
C TYR A 136 0.27 3.42 -5.87
N SER A 137 0.62 3.36 -7.14
CA SER A 137 1.69 4.20 -7.69
C SER A 137 1.20 5.65 -7.72
N VAL A 138 2.00 6.56 -7.18
CA VAL A 138 1.78 8.00 -7.24
C VAL A 138 2.81 8.56 -8.21
N HIS A 139 2.38 9.37 -9.17
CA HIS A 139 3.29 9.97 -10.14
C HIS A 139 4.21 10.99 -9.42
N PRO A 140 5.52 11.05 -9.74
CA PRO A 140 6.44 12.00 -9.10
C PRO A 140 6.04 13.48 -9.20
N SER A 141 5.25 13.85 -10.21
CA SER A 141 4.69 15.22 -10.31
C SER A 141 3.70 15.57 -9.20
N ASN A 142 3.14 14.57 -8.50
CA ASN A 142 2.37 14.77 -7.28
C ASN A 142 3.34 14.64 -6.10
N ASP A 143 4.15 15.69 -5.94
CA ASP A 143 5.31 15.81 -5.06
C ASP A 143 5.08 15.25 -3.65
N GLU A 144 4.27 15.92 -2.83
CA GLU A 144 4.09 15.59 -1.41
C GLU A 144 3.44 14.22 -1.24
N CYS A 145 2.52 13.83 -2.14
CA CYS A 145 1.88 12.52 -2.08
C CYS A 145 2.85 11.38 -2.46
N PHE A 146 3.79 11.64 -3.39
CA PHE A 146 4.85 10.71 -3.74
C PHE A 146 5.78 10.46 -2.54
N TYR A 147 6.20 11.52 -1.85
CA TYR A 147 7.03 11.40 -0.65
C TYR A 147 6.27 10.76 0.53
N LEU A 148 5.00 11.09 0.71
CA LEU A 148 4.14 10.41 1.70
C LEU A 148 4.08 8.90 1.44
N ARG A 149 3.90 8.50 0.17
CA ARG A 149 3.94 7.07 -0.21
C ARG A 149 5.28 6.45 0.16
N LEU A 150 6.39 7.13 -0.13
CA LEU A 150 7.72 6.64 0.18
C LEU A 150 7.91 6.42 1.69
N LEU A 151 7.41 7.34 2.52
CA LEU A 151 7.42 7.20 3.97
C LEU A 151 6.55 6.01 4.42
N LEU A 152 5.35 5.82 3.88
CA LEU A 152 4.49 4.68 4.24
C LEU A 152 5.11 3.30 3.92
N VAL A 153 6.07 3.25 2.99
CA VAL A 153 6.81 2.03 2.64
C VAL A 153 7.97 1.77 3.59
N ASN A 154 8.54 2.80 4.21
CA ASN A 154 9.77 2.69 5.00
C ASN A 154 9.58 2.92 6.52
N VAL A 155 8.56 3.68 6.91
CA VAL A 155 8.27 4.03 8.30
C VAL A 155 7.25 3.05 8.88
N ARG A 156 7.59 2.46 10.02
CA ARG A 156 6.74 1.53 10.76
C ARG A 156 5.84 2.26 11.75
N GLY A 157 4.60 1.80 11.86
CA GLY A 157 3.69 2.22 12.92
C GLY A 157 3.36 3.71 13.05
N PRO A 158 3.33 4.53 11.98
CA PRO A 158 2.97 5.93 12.14
C PRO A 158 1.55 6.06 12.72
N THR A 159 1.40 6.89 13.75
CA THR A 159 0.12 7.11 14.44
C THR A 159 -0.67 8.29 13.88
N SER A 160 -0.06 9.12 13.02
CA SER A 160 -0.73 10.27 12.38
C SER A 160 0.08 10.77 11.18
N PHE A 161 -0.52 11.65 10.38
CA PHE A 161 0.19 12.38 9.32
C PHE A 161 1.36 13.22 9.85
N GLN A 162 1.22 13.76 11.07
CA GLN A 162 2.29 14.50 11.73
C GLN A 162 3.42 13.57 12.15
N GLN A 163 3.10 12.44 12.79
CA GLN A 163 4.10 11.44 13.20
C GLN A 163 4.89 10.91 12.01
N LEU A 164 4.25 10.76 10.86
CA LEU A 164 4.91 10.33 9.62
C LEU A 164 5.98 11.34 9.13
N ARG A 165 5.84 12.63 9.47
CA ARG A 165 6.81 13.69 9.17
C ARG A 165 7.81 13.94 10.31
N THR A 166 7.61 13.32 11.46
CA THR A 166 8.51 13.47 12.59
C THR A 166 9.69 12.52 12.41
N VAL A 167 10.90 13.07 12.32
CA VAL A 167 12.16 12.31 12.22
C VAL A 167 13.03 12.74 13.39
N ASP A 168 13.53 11.78 14.17
CA ASP A 168 14.36 12.01 15.36
C ASP A 168 13.74 12.98 16.40
N GLY A 169 12.41 13.00 16.51
CA GLY A 169 11.67 13.87 17.43
C GLY A 169 11.39 15.27 16.89
N GLU A 170 11.92 15.63 15.72
CA GLU A 170 11.65 16.90 15.06
C GLU A 170 10.60 16.78 13.95
N LEU A 171 9.63 17.68 13.97
CA LEU A 171 8.60 17.75 12.92
C LEU A 171 9.16 18.44 11.67
N CYS A 172 9.21 17.72 10.55
CA CYS A 172 9.57 18.28 9.26
C CYS A 172 8.41 19.10 8.65
N GLY A 173 8.74 20.16 7.90
CA GLY A 173 7.74 21.00 7.24
C GLY A 173 7.00 20.27 6.10
N SER A 174 7.69 19.38 5.40
CA SER A 174 7.19 18.62 4.25
C SER A 174 7.47 17.11 4.36
N TYR A 175 6.73 16.29 3.62
CA TYR A 175 7.06 14.87 3.49
C TYR A 175 8.38 14.66 2.73
N ARG A 176 8.72 15.57 1.81
CA ARG A 176 10.02 15.56 1.12
C ARG A 176 11.17 15.69 2.10
N GLU A 177 11.12 16.68 2.99
CA GLU A 177 12.15 16.92 3.99
C GLU A 177 12.31 15.72 4.94
N ALA A 178 11.20 15.12 5.38
CA ALA A 178 11.25 13.90 6.18
C ALA A 178 11.95 12.75 5.44
N CYS A 179 11.68 12.56 4.14
CA CYS A 179 12.40 11.59 3.31
C CYS A 179 13.89 11.89 3.21
N GLN A 180 14.28 13.17 3.09
CA GLN A 180 15.69 13.58 3.02
C GLN A 180 16.43 13.27 4.33
N ARG A 181 15.82 13.58 5.49
CA ARG A 181 16.40 13.29 6.81
C ARG A 181 16.55 11.78 7.06
N LEU A 182 15.58 10.99 6.59
CA LEU A 182 15.65 9.53 6.61
C LEU A 182 16.58 8.93 5.55
N GLN A 183 17.29 9.76 4.76
CA GLN A 183 18.19 9.34 3.69
C GLN A 183 17.53 8.43 2.64
N LEU A 184 16.21 8.59 2.43
CA LEU A 184 15.45 7.85 1.43
C LEU A 184 15.59 8.45 0.02
N LEU A 185 16.15 9.65 -0.08
CA LEU A 185 16.42 10.35 -1.33
C LEU A 185 17.92 10.50 -1.50
N GLU A 186 18.39 10.23 -2.71
CA GLU A 186 19.75 10.55 -3.11
C GLU A 186 19.93 12.08 -3.06
N ASN A 187 20.92 12.54 -2.31
CA ASN A 187 21.17 13.96 -2.09
C ASN A 187 22.62 14.26 -2.47
N ASP A 188 22.81 15.25 -3.35
CA ASP A 188 24.14 15.70 -3.79
C ASP A 188 24.89 16.48 -2.70
N ALA A 189 24.26 16.69 -1.53
CA ALA A 189 24.86 17.38 -0.39
C ALA A 189 26.21 16.80 0.05
N HIS A 190 26.48 15.51 -0.18
CA HIS A 190 27.80 14.94 0.11
C HIS A 190 28.88 15.53 -0.80
N TRP A 191 28.57 15.79 -2.07
CA TRP A 191 29.44 16.48 -3.03
C TRP A 191 29.66 17.94 -2.64
N ASP A 192 28.61 18.64 -2.21
CA ASP A 192 28.72 20.02 -1.74
C ASP A 192 29.58 20.12 -0.45
N GLN A 193 29.42 19.18 0.47
CA GLN A 193 30.25 19.09 1.69
C GLN A 193 31.71 18.77 1.35
N THR A 194 31.97 17.81 0.47
CA THR A 194 33.35 17.51 0.03
C THR A 194 33.99 18.67 -0.72
N LEU A 195 33.24 19.43 -1.52
CA LEU A 195 33.73 20.65 -2.16
C LEU A 195 34.05 21.75 -1.14
N ASN A 196 33.20 21.95 -0.13
CA ASN A 196 33.46 22.91 0.94
C ASN A 196 34.70 22.51 1.79
N ASP A 197 34.84 21.23 2.13
CA ASP A 197 36.01 20.71 2.87
C ASP A 197 37.30 20.81 2.03
N ALA A 198 37.23 20.62 0.71
CA ALA A 198 38.35 20.82 -0.20
C ALA A 198 38.81 22.30 -0.23
N VAL A 199 37.87 23.25 -0.16
CA VAL A 199 38.19 24.68 -0.07
C VAL A 199 38.89 24.99 1.25
N ILE A 200 38.41 24.44 2.38
CA ILE A 200 39.00 24.68 3.71
C ILE A 200 40.42 24.08 3.80
N SER A 201 40.60 22.83 3.37
CA SER A 201 41.90 22.15 3.41
C SER A 201 42.97 22.82 2.53
N SER A 202 42.56 23.43 1.41
CA SER A 202 43.48 24.20 0.57
C SER A 202 44.00 25.48 1.24
N HIS A 203 43.25 26.03 2.20
CA HIS A 203 43.59 27.26 2.91
C HIS A 203 44.55 27.00 4.08
N ASP A 204 44.47 25.84 4.72
CA ASP A 204 45.36 25.42 5.82
C ASP A 204 46.75 24.93 5.34
N CYS A 205 46.93 24.68 4.05
CA CYS A 205 48.22 24.26 3.46
C CYS A 205 49.12 25.44 3.03
N LEU A 206 48.68 26.68 3.22
CA LEU A 206 49.40 27.91 2.83
C LEU A 206 49.83 28.78 4.03
N GLY A 207 49.73 28.26 5.25
CA GLY A 207 50.20 28.90 6.50
C GLY A 207 51.53 28.35 7.01
#